data_AF-A0A920VWI1-F1
#
_entry.id   AF-A0A920VWI1-F1
#
_cell.length_a   1.000
_cell.length_b   1.000
_cell.length_c   1.000
_cell.angle_alpha   90.00
_cell.angle_beta   90.00
_cell.angle_gamma   90.00
#
_symmetry.space_group_name_H-M   'P 1'
#
loop_
_entity.id
_entity.type
_entity.pdbx_description
1 polymer ?
#
loop_
_entity_poly.entity_id
_entity_poly.type
_entity_poly.pdbx_seq_one_letter_code
_entity_poly.pdbx_strand_id
1 'polypeptide(L)'
;MLMRNMTIPRYKARYIFRDTAREAKKYDVPFGKVISPLGKPAERAYSLFPWVDQQGQGFEYICRLMISSFRKAEDIGVNSYLKELIEDLGLDWNEAQKHLDTDNWKDELEKNRLIMYEGNSWGVPTFRLVDGDKTFTTWGQDRIWLIEEEIIKRLNK
;
A
#
# COMPACT_ATOMS: atom_id res chain seq x y z
N MET A 1 -13.46 1.29 -0.42
CA MET A 1 -14.74 1.90 -0.01
C MET A 1 -14.82 3.34 -0.51
N LEU A 2 -13.94 4.23 -0.06
CA LEU A 2 -13.96 5.65 -0.45
C LEU A 2 -13.77 5.88 -1.95
N MET A 3 -12.79 5.21 -2.58
CA MET A 3 -12.56 5.24 -4.04
C MET A 3 -13.71 4.65 -4.89
N ARG A 4 -14.77 4.12 -4.25
CA ARG A 4 -15.97 3.58 -4.91
C ARG A 4 -17.23 4.36 -4.51
N ASN A 5 -17.07 5.61 -4.06
CA ASN A 5 -18.16 6.47 -3.59
C ASN A 5 -19.01 5.86 -2.47
N MET A 6 -18.44 4.95 -1.67
CA MET A 6 -19.12 4.42 -0.50
C MET A 6 -18.87 5.33 0.71
N THR A 7 -19.94 5.69 1.41
CA THR A 7 -19.85 6.38 2.70
C THR A 7 -19.40 5.41 3.79
N ILE A 8 -18.45 5.84 4.62
CA ILE A 8 -18.06 5.11 5.85
C ILE A 8 -18.78 5.76 7.04
N PRO A 9 -19.76 5.08 7.67
CA PRO A 9 -20.42 5.61 8.85
C PRO A 9 -19.43 5.83 10.01
N ARG A 10 -19.71 6.82 10.87
CA ARG A 10 -18.84 7.17 12.02
C ARG A 10 -18.52 5.99 12.93
N TYR A 11 -19.49 5.10 13.19
CA TYR A 11 -19.26 3.92 14.03
C TYR A 11 -18.26 2.95 13.39
N LYS A 12 -18.32 2.76 12.06
CA LYS A 12 -17.41 1.90 11.31
C LYS A 12 -16.00 2.51 11.24
N ALA A 13 -15.90 3.82 11.01
CA ALA A 13 -14.62 4.52 11.06
C ALA A 13 -13.95 4.37 12.45
N ARG A 14 -14.71 4.58 13.53
CA ARG A 14 -14.23 4.40 14.89
C ARG A 14 -13.78 2.95 15.16
N TYR A 15 -14.54 1.97 14.66
CA TYR A 15 -14.16 0.57 14.77
C TYR A 15 -12.83 0.30 14.07
N ILE A 16 -12.66 0.75 12.81
CA ILE A 16 -11.42 0.56 12.03
C ILE A 16 -10.22 1.08 12.83
N PHE A 17 -10.25 2.31 13.32
CA PHE A 17 -9.12 2.87 14.06
C PHE A 17 -8.83 2.14 15.39
N ARG A 18 -9.86 1.72 16.12
CA ARG A 18 -9.69 0.96 17.36
C ARG A 18 -9.09 -0.42 17.10
N ASP A 19 -9.56 -1.09 16.06
CA ASP A 19 -9.09 -2.41 15.68
C ASP A 19 -7.66 -2.37 15.14
N THR A 20 -7.33 -1.35 14.32
CA THR A 20 -5.96 -1.09 13.88
C THR A 20 -5.03 -0.84 15.08
N ALA A 21 -5.44 -0.04 16.07
CA ALA A 21 -4.64 0.18 17.28
C ALA A 21 -4.46 -1.11 18.11
N ARG A 22 -5.47 -1.98 18.15
CA ARG A 22 -5.41 -3.29 18.81
C ARG A 22 -4.39 -4.20 18.12
N GLU A 23 -4.44 -4.30 16.79
CA GLU A 23 -3.49 -5.10 16.00
C GLU A 23 -2.06 -4.54 16.10
N ALA A 24 -1.90 -3.22 16.04
CA ALA A 24 -0.61 -2.56 16.21
C ALA A 24 0.04 -2.92 17.56
N LYS A 25 -0.74 -2.90 18.66
CA LYS A 25 -0.28 -3.35 19.98
C LYS A 25 0.07 -4.84 20.00
N LYS A 26 -0.69 -5.69 19.30
CA LYS A 26 -0.44 -7.14 19.24
C LYS A 26 0.90 -7.46 18.56
N TYR A 27 1.25 -6.74 17.49
CA TYR A 27 2.48 -6.96 16.73
C TYR A 27 3.64 -6.03 17.10
N ASP A 28 3.50 -5.24 18.17
CA ASP A 28 4.48 -4.25 18.62
C ASP A 28 4.88 -3.25 17.51
N VAL A 29 3.91 -2.84 16.69
CA VAL A 29 4.09 -1.85 15.63
C VAL A 29 3.57 -0.50 16.11
N PRO A 30 4.33 0.61 15.94
CA PRO A 30 3.84 1.93 16.31
C PRO A 30 2.63 2.37 15.46
N PHE A 31 1.56 2.77 16.13
CA PHE A 31 0.38 3.38 15.51
C PHE A 31 0.09 4.73 16.17
N GLY A 32 -0.14 5.76 15.36
CA GLY A 32 -0.11 7.14 15.82
C GLY A 32 -1.18 8.01 15.17
N LYS A 33 -0.78 9.25 14.84
CA LYS A 33 -1.68 10.18 14.15
C LYS A 33 -1.82 9.72 12.70
N VAL A 34 -3.05 9.81 12.19
CA VAL A 34 -3.38 9.40 10.82
C VAL A 34 -3.87 10.60 10.03
N ILE A 35 -3.31 10.77 8.84
CA ILE A 35 -3.84 11.64 7.78
C ILE A 35 -4.27 10.75 6.61
N SER A 36 -5.31 11.14 5.88
CA SER A 36 -5.83 10.34 4.77
C SER A 36 -4.84 10.33 3.61
N PRO A 37 -4.29 9.16 3.19
CA PRO A 37 -3.39 9.06 2.05
C PRO A 37 -4.17 8.82 0.75
N LEU A 38 -5.22 9.60 0.50
CA LEU A 38 -6.11 9.40 -0.64
C LEU A 38 -6.24 10.67 -1.46
N GLY A 39 -6.60 10.51 -2.73
CA GLY A 39 -6.73 11.60 -3.69
C GLY A 39 -5.36 12.14 -4.10
N LYS A 40 -5.30 13.46 -4.30
CA LYS A 40 -4.13 14.12 -4.89
C LYS A 40 -2.79 13.79 -4.20
N PRO A 41 -2.65 13.80 -2.86
CA PRO A 41 -1.39 13.42 -2.22
C PRO A 41 -0.91 12.02 -2.61
N ALA A 42 -1.83 11.06 -2.72
CA ALA A 42 -1.52 9.70 -3.12
C ALA A 42 -1.12 9.61 -4.59
N GLU A 43 -1.86 10.28 -5.48
CA GLU A 43 -1.56 10.33 -6.92
C GLU A 43 -0.16 10.90 -7.18
N ARG A 44 0.19 11.99 -6.48
CA ARG A 44 1.53 12.60 -6.52
C ARG A 44 2.60 11.60 -6.08
N ALA A 45 2.44 10.99 -4.92
CA ALA A 45 3.41 10.03 -4.40
C ALA A 45 3.52 8.77 -5.30
N TYR A 46 2.41 8.27 -5.85
CA TYR A 46 2.42 7.12 -6.76
C TYR A 46 3.06 7.42 -8.11
N SER A 47 3.01 8.66 -8.60
CA SER A 47 3.68 9.02 -9.86
C SER A 47 5.19 8.76 -9.87
N LEU A 48 5.82 8.84 -8.70
CA LEU A 48 7.24 8.53 -8.52
C LEU A 48 7.51 7.02 -8.43
N PHE A 49 6.53 6.22 -8.03
CA PHE A 49 6.74 4.80 -7.70
C PHE A 49 7.41 4.00 -8.82
N PRO A 50 6.96 4.05 -10.10
CA PRO A 50 7.59 3.26 -11.15
C PRO A 50 9.08 3.56 -11.34
N TRP A 51 9.49 4.82 -11.20
CA TRP A 51 10.90 5.19 -11.30
C TRP A 51 11.67 4.75 -10.05
N VAL A 52 11.12 4.99 -8.84
CA VAL A 52 11.76 4.58 -7.58
C VAL A 52 11.94 3.06 -7.49
N ASP A 53 10.96 2.30 -7.97
CA ASP A 53 11.01 0.84 -8.03
C ASP A 53 12.08 0.34 -9.00
N GLN A 54 12.24 0.98 -10.16
CA GLN A 54 13.35 0.69 -11.09
C GLN A 54 14.74 0.93 -10.47
N GLN A 55 14.85 1.81 -9.48
CA GLN A 55 16.09 2.02 -8.71
C GLN A 55 16.27 1.02 -7.55
N GLY A 56 15.36 0.06 -7.38
CA GLY A 56 15.40 -0.94 -6.32
C GLY A 56 14.92 -0.45 -4.95
N GLN A 57 14.29 0.73 -4.89
CA GLN A 57 13.85 1.37 -3.64
C GLN A 57 12.32 1.34 -3.45
N GLY A 58 11.58 0.66 -4.31
CA GLY A 58 10.11 0.68 -4.33
C GLY A 58 9.47 0.22 -3.01
N PHE A 59 9.96 -0.89 -2.43
CA PHE A 59 9.42 -1.40 -1.17
C PHE A 59 9.61 -0.42 -0.01
N GLU A 60 10.83 0.11 0.17
CA GLU A 60 11.12 1.06 1.25
C GLU A 60 10.36 2.37 1.05
N TYR A 61 10.24 2.85 -0.20
CA TYR A 61 9.45 4.02 -0.55
C TYR A 61 7.98 3.88 -0.12
N ILE A 62 7.30 2.80 -0.51
CA ILE A 62 5.91 2.55 -0.10
C ILE A 62 5.81 2.38 1.42
N CYS A 63 6.75 1.68 2.06
CA CYS A 63 6.80 1.52 3.51
C CYS A 63 6.83 2.88 4.22
N ARG A 64 7.70 3.79 3.77
CA ARG A 64 7.81 5.14 4.31
C ARG A 64 6.56 5.98 4.09
N LEU A 65 5.94 5.93 2.91
CA LEU A 65 4.66 6.61 2.66
C LEU A 65 3.57 6.12 3.63
N MET A 66 3.51 4.81 3.88
CA MET A 66 2.57 4.21 4.82
C MET A 66 2.83 4.65 6.27
N ILE A 67 4.09 4.68 6.69
CA ILE A 67 4.48 5.19 8.02
C ILE A 67 4.09 6.67 8.17
N SER A 68 4.41 7.49 7.18
CA SER A 68 4.09 8.92 7.19
C SER A 68 2.59 9.17 7.29
N SER A 69 1.79 8.38 6.57
CA SER A 69 0.33 8.53 6.54
C SER A 69 -0.37 7.97 7.78
N PHE A 70 0.01 6.76 8.22
CA PHE A 70 -0.72 5.98 9.23
C PHE A 70 -0.09 6.01 10.64
N ARG A 71 1.06 6.66 10.81
CA ARG A 71 1.72 6.82 12.12
C ARG A 71 2.09 8.26 12.43
N LYS A 72 2.63 9.01 11.46
CA LYS A 72 3.17 10.37 11.70
C LYS A 72 2.21 11.50 11.33
N ALA A 73 1.18 11.22 10.52
CA ALA A 73 0.29 12.21 9.91
C ALA A 73 1.05 13.29 9.10
N GLU A 74 2.05 12.86 8.34
CA GLU A 74 2.78 13.70 7.39
C GLU A 74 2.05 13.69 6.04
N ASP A 75 1.95 14.85 5.40
CA ASP A 75 1.35 14.95 4.07
C ASP A 75 2.34 14.46 3.02
N ILE A 76 2.02 13.32 2.40
CA ILE A 76 2.85 12.70 1.38
C ILE A 76 2.80 13.39 0.01
N GLY A 77 1.92 14.39 -0.16
CA GLY A 77 1.75 15.11 -1.41
C GLY A 77 2.68 16.32 -1.57
N VAL A 78 3.36 16.76 -0.51
CA VAL A 78 4.14 18.00 -0.53
C VAL A 78 5.55 17.76 -1.06
N ASN A 79 6.04 18.68 -1.89
CA ASN A 79 7.37 18.56 -2.51
C ASN A 79 8.51 18.48 -1.49
N SER A 80 8.42 19.20 -0.37
CA SER A 80 9.46 19.15 0.65
C SER A 80 9.58 17.76 1.27
N TYR A 81 8.45 17.11 1.55
CA TYR A 81 8.41 15.75 2.07
C TYR A 81 8.93 14.74 1.02
N LEU A 82 8.44 14.84 -0.22
CA LEU A 82 8.86 13.92 -1.29
C LEU A 82 10.35 14.07 -1.60
N LYS A 83 10.88 15.29 -1.58
CA LYS A 83 12.30 15.54 -1.74
C LYS A 83 13.12 14.84 -0.66
N GLU A 84 12.79 15.08 0.61
CA GLU A 84 13.49 14.46 1.75
C GLU A 84 13.44 12.92 1.65
N LEU A 85 12.25 12.38 1.34
CA LEU A 85 12.07 10.94 1.14
C LEU A 85 12.95 10.38 0.02
N ILE A 86 13.01 11.03 -1.13
CA ILE A 86 13.83 10.59 -2.27
C ILE A 86 15.33 10.67 -1.94
N GLU A 87 15.78 11.76 -1.32
CA GLU A 87 17.18 11.95 -0.94
C GLU A 87 17.62 10.94 0.13
N ASP A 88 16.77 10.64 1.12
CA ASP A 88 17.02 9.61 2.15
C ASP A 88 17.15 8.20 1.57
N LEU A 89 16.45 7.92 0.46
CA LEU A 89 16.56 6.65 -0.28
C LEU A 89 17.85 6.60 -1.14
N GLY A 90 18.67 7.65 -1.10
CA GLY A 90 19.89 7.77 -1.88
C GLY A 90 19.66 8.07 -3.36
N LEU A 91 18.50 8.64 -3.70
CA LEU A 91 18.10 8.94 -5.08
C LEU A 91 18.19 10.45 -5.38
N ASP A 92 18.39 10.81 -6.65
CA ASP A 92 18.47 12.22 -7.06
C ASP A 92 17.07 12.82 -7.21
N TRP A 93 16.78 13.84 -6.40
CA TRP A 93 15.53 14.60 -6.48
C TRP A 93 15.32 15.26 -7.85
N ASN A 94 16.36 15.80 -8.49
CA ASN A 94 16.22 16.46 -9.79
C ASN A 94 15.77 15.47 -10.87
N GLU A 95 16.19 14.21 -10.77
CA GLU A 95 15.72 13.15 -11.66
C GLU A 95 14.31 12.70 -11.28
N ALA A 96 14.02 12.51 -10.00
CA ALA A 96 12.67 12.17 -9.51
C ALA A 96 11.61 13.17 -9.99
N GLN A 97 11.94 14.47 -10.01
CA GLN A 97 11.05 15.53 -10.47
C GLN A 97 10.55 15.36 -11.91
N LYS A 98 11.30 14.66 -12.77
CA LYS A 98 10.88 14.38 -14.15
C LYS A 98 9.73 13.37 -14.21
N HIS A 99 9.56 12.58 -13.16
CA HIS A 99 8.53 11.54 -13.02
C HIS A 99 7.36 12.00 -12.15
N LEU A 100 7.55 13.03 -11.32
CA LEU A 100 6.51 13.57 -10.46
C LEU A 100 5.33 14.12 -11.27
N ASP A 101 4.11 13.84 -10.81
CA ASP A 101 2.84 14.25 -11.43
C ASP A 101 2.60 13.67 -12.83
N THR A 102 3.40 12.69 -13.26
CA THR A 102 3.15 11.94 -14.50
C THR A 102 2.08 10.86 -14.29
N ASP A 103 1.56 10.32 -15.39
CA ASP A 103 0.50 9.31 -15.40
C ASP A 103 1.02 7.87 -15.51
N ASN A 104 2.34 7.67 -15.58
CA ASN A 104 2.97 6.36 -15.84
C ASN A 104 2.61 5.27 -14.79
N TRP A 105 2.24 5.68 -13.58
CA TRP A 105 1.82 4.79 -12.49
C TRP A 105 0.42 4.20 -12.70
N LYS A 106 -0.43 4.83 -13.53
CA LYS A 106 -1.84 4.45 -13.68
C LYS A 106 -1.99 3.07 -14.30
N ASP A 107 -1.18 2.76 -15.32
CA ASP A 107 -1.27 1.49 -16.04
C ASP A 107 -0.91 0.31 -15.14
N GLU A 108 0.17 0.44 -14.36
CA GLU A 108 0.57 -0.58 -13.40
C GLU A 108 -0.47 -0.75 -12.29
N LEU A 109 -0.98 0.36 -11.74
CA LEU A 109 -2.01 0.32 -10.70
C LEU A 109 -3.30 -0.33 -11.21
N GLU A 110 -3.72 -0.01 -12.45
CA GLU A 110 -4.91 -0.60 -13.05
C GLU A 110 -4.71 -2.10 -13.32
N LYS A 111 -3.55 -2.50 -13.83
CA LYS A 111 -3.20 -3.91 -13.99
C LYS A 111 -3.28 -4.67 -12.65
N ASN A 112 -2.69 -4.12 -11.60
CA ASN A 112 -2.73 -4.71 -10.26
C ASN A 112 -4.17 -4.80 -9.71
N ARG A 113 -5.00 -3.78 -10.00
CA ARG A 113 -6.43 -3.78 -9.63
C ARG A 113 -7.22 -4.87 -10.35
N LEU A 114 -6.97 -5.09 -11.64
CA LEU A 114 -7.61 -6.15 -12.42
C LEU A 114 -7.18 -7.54 -11.95
N ILE A 115 -5.89 -7.75 -11.68
CA ILE A 115 -5.34 -9.00 -11.11
C ILE A 115 -5.99 -9.33 -9.77
N MET A 116 -6.27 -8.33 -8.93
CA MET A 116 -6.99 -8.51 -7.67
C MET A 116 -8.44 -8.97 -7.89
N TYR A 117 -9.12 -8.42 -8.91
CA TYR A 117 -10.49 -8.79 -9.26
C TYR A 117 -10.60 -10.20 -9.82
N GLU A 118 -9.65 -10.63 -10.66
CA GLU A 118 -9.54 -12.02 -11.12
C GLU A 118 -9.44 -13.01 -9.95
N GLY A 119 -8.80 -12.59 -8.86
CA GLY A 119 -8.70 -13.35 -7.61
C GLY A 119 -9.96 -13.30 -6.74
N ASN A 120 -11.09 -12.83 -7.25
CA ASN A 120 -12.35 -12.62 -6.52
C ASN A 120 -12.21 -11.73 -5.27
N SER A 121 -11.20 -10.85 -5.24
CA SER A 121 -11.03 -9.84 -4.21
C SER A 121 -11.40 -8.47 -4.74
N TRP A 122 -11.79 -7.57 -3.84
CA TRP A 122 -12.18 -6.20 -4.19
C TRP A 122 -11.48 -5.15 -3.33
N GLY A 123 -10.65 -5.55 -2.37
CA GLY A 123 -10.03 -4.66 -1.39
C GLY A 123 -8.57 -4.97 -1.12
N VAL A 124 -7.93 -4.12 -0.34
CA VAL A 124 -6.53 -4.29 0.09
C VAL A 124 -6.45 -4.54 1.60
N PRO A 125 -5.38 -5.19 2.08
CA PRO A 125 -4.40 -5.94 1.29
C PRO A 125 -4.99 -7.26 0.75
N THR A 126 -4.70 -7.58 -0.51
CA THR A 126 -4.99 -8.88 -1.11
C THR A 126 -3.68 -9.63 -1.30
N PHE A 127 -3.70 -10.92 -0.98
CA PHE A 127 -2.56 -11.82 -1.17
C PHE A 127 -2.93 -12.88 -2.20
N ARG A 128 -2.06 -13.08 -3.19
CA ARG A 128 -2.23 -14.09 -4.25
C ARG A 128 -0.98 -14.97 -4.31
N LEU A 129 -1.14 -16.25 -4.00
CA LEU A 129 -0.11 -17.27 -4.11
C LEU A 129 -0.25 -17.97 -5.47
N VAL A 130 0.84 -18.00 -6.24
CA VAL A 130 0.89 -18.55 -7.61
C VAL A 130 1.90 -19.69 -7.66
N ASP A 131 1.48 -20.83 -8.22
CA ASP A 131 2.31 -22.03 -8.46
C ASP A 131 1.89 -22.65 -9.80
N GLY A 132 2.56 -22.23 -10.88
CA GLY A 132 2.10 -22.51 -12.25
C GLY A 132 0.66 -22.02 -12.47
N ASP A 133 -0.22 -22.92 -12.92
CA ASP A 133 -1.64 -22.63 -13.13
C ASP A 133 -2.47 -22.59 -11.81
N LYS A 134 -1.89 -23.02 -10.68
CA LYS A 134 -2.60 -23.07 -9.39
C LYS A 134 -2.46 -21.74 -8.68
N THR A 135 -3.59 -21.05 -8.54
CA THR A 135 -3.66 -19.79 -7.79
C THR A 135 -4.51 -19.96 -6.53
N PHE A 136 -4.07 -19.34 -5.44
CA PHE A 136 -4.86 -19.18 -4.23
C PHE A 136 -4.87 -17.71 -3.85
N THR A 137 -6.04 -17.12 -3.64
CA THR A 137 -6.20 -15.71 -3.31
C THR A 137 -6.98 -15.56 -2.02
N THR A 138 -6.53 -14.65 -1.16
CA THR A 138 -7.27 -14.25 0.05
C THR A 138 -7.15 -12.74 0.27
N TRP A 139 -8.09 -12.18 1.03
CA TRP A 139 -8.18 -10.75 1.31
C TRP A 139 -8.19 -10.50 2.82
N GLY A 140 -7.40 -9.52 3.27
CA GLY A 140 -7.30 -9.10 4.67
C GLY A 140 -6.05 -9.63 5.38
N GLN A 141 -5.45 -8.79 6.22
CA GLN A 141 -4.29 -9.17 7.04
C GLN A 141 -4.61 -10.30 8.02
N ASP A 142 -5.87 -10.38 8.47
CA ASP A 142 -6.43 -11.38 9.37
C ASP A 142 -6.63 -12.76 8.69
N ARG A 143 -6.14 -12.91 7.45
CA ARG A 143 -6.12 -14.15 6.68
C ARG A 143 -4.72 -14.54 6.19
N ILE A 144 -3.66 -13.88 6.65
CA ILE A 144 -2.27 -14.24 6.28
C ILE A 144 -1.97 -15.71 6.61
N TRP A 145 -2.50 -16.24 7.71
CA TRP A 145 -2.36 -17.65 8.08
C TRP A 145 -2.90 -18.64 7.02
N LEU A 146 -3.88 -18.25 6.21
CA LEU A 146 -4.36 -19.09 5.09
C LEU A 146 -3.33 -19.20 3.96
N ILE A 147 -2.51 -18.16 3.77
CA ILE A 147 -1.40 -18.21 2.82
C ILE A 147 -0.34 -19.20 3.32
N GLU A 148 0.00 -19.14 4.61
CA GLU A 148 0.95 -20.06 5.24
C GLU A 148 0.48 -21.53 5.12
N GLU A 149 -0.77 -21.81 5.50
CA GLU A 149 -1.38 -23.13 5.37
C GLU A 149 -1.38 -23.64 3.93
N GLU A 150 -1.71 -22.78 2.95
CA GLU A 150 -1.70 -23.17 1.55
C GLU A 150 -0.27 -23.42 1.02
N ILE A 151 0.74 -22.67 1.48
CA ILE A 151 2.16 -22.94 1.17
C ILE A 151 2.56 -24.31 1.71
N ILE A 152 2.31 -24.57 3.00
CA ILE A 152 2.63 -25.86 3.66
C ILE A 152 1.97 -27.02 2.92
N LYS A 153 0.68 -26.88 2.59
CA LYS A 153 -0.08 -27.88 1.84
C LYS A 153 0.46 -28.12 0.43
N ARG A 154 1.05 -27.13 -0.24
CA ARG A 154 1.68 -27.32 -1.56
C ARG A 154 3.05 -27.98 -1.47
N LEU A 155 3.82 -27.66 -0.44
CA LEU A 155 5.16 -28.24 -0.21
C LEU A 155 5.11 -29.68 0.34
N ASN A 156 4.10 -30.03 1.13
CA ASN A 156 3.90 -31.37 1.69
C ASN A 156 3.18 -32.35 0.75
N LYS A 157 3.14 -32.04 -0.56
CA LYS A 157 2.63 -32.94 -1.59
C LYS A 157 3.72 -33.84 -2.13
#